data_AF-A0A942DHJ4-F1
#
_entry.id   AF-A0A942DHJ4-F1
#
_cell.length_a   1.000
_cell.length_b   1.000
_cell.length_c   1.000
_cell.angle_alpha   90.00
_cell.angle_beta   90.00
_cell.angle_gamma   90.00
#
_symmetry.space_group_name_H-M   'P 1'
#
loop_
_entity.id
_entity.type
_entity.pdbx_description
1 polymer ?
#
loop_
_entity_poly.entity_id
_entity_poly.type
_entity_poly.pdbx_seq_one_letter_code
_entity_poly.pdbx_strand_id
1 'polypeptide(L)'
;MKDWHWFIVFAVILITPLLPNILRDKCPGCNRRKLNSLETLKVHGDDGPQTFSYIAFSRCDNCSNMYKRVKSGPLELSSSEEYRLLQEAAIAARYSES
;
A
#
# COMPACT_ATOMS: atom_id res chain seq x y z
N MET A 1 1.19 -20.01 42.58
CA MET A 1 1.16 -19.07 41.45
C MET A 1 1.50 -19.81 40.14
N LYS A 2 0.70 -20.81 39.74
CA LYS A 2 0.99 -21.65 38.55
C LYS A 2 -0.13 -21.59 37.51
N ASP A 3 -1.10 -20.71 37.67
CA ASP A 3 -2.19 -20.53 36.69
C ASP A 3 -2.20 -19.14 36.04
N TRP A 4 -1.30 -18.26 36.47
CA TRP A 4 -1.20 -16.88 35.96
C TRP A 4 -0.84 -16.84 34.46
N HIS A 5 -0.03 -17.78 33.99
CA HIS A 5 0.35 -17.85 32.57
C HIS A 5 -0.82 -18.24 31.66
N TRP A 6 -1.82 -18.98 32.16
CA TRP A 6 -3.04 -19.27 31.39
C TRP A 6 -3.82 -17.99 31.08
N PHE A 7 -3.89 -17.03 32.00
CA PHE A 7 -4.50 -15.73 31.74
C PHE A 7 -3.76 -14.95 30.65
N ILE A 8 -2.42 -14.99 30.62
CA ILE A 8 -1.62 -14.35 29.58
C ILE A 8 -1.88 -15.02 28.21
N VAL A 9 -1.90 -16.35 28.16
CA VAL A 9 -2.18 -17.10 26.92
C VAL A 9 -3.59 -16.78 26.39
N PHE A 10 -4.60 -16.77 27.26
CA PHE A 10 -5.96 -16.38 26.87
C PHE A 10 -6.05 -14.93 26.39
N ALA A 11 -5.37 -14.00 27.06
CA ALA A 11 -5.34 -12.60 26.63
C ALA A 11 -4.68 -12.44 25.25
N VAL A 12 -3.58 -13.12 24.99
CA VAL A 12 -2.92 -13.10 23.67
C VAL A 12 -3.88 -13.63 22.60
N ILE A 13 -4.48 -14.81 22.81
CA ILE A 13 -5.43 -15.44 21.87
C ILE A 13 -6.58 -14.47 21.52
N LEU A 14 -7.15 -13.79 22.52
CA LEU A 14 -8.24 -12.82 22.31
C LEU A 14 -7.81 -11.56 21.54
N ILE A 15 -6.56 -11.11 21.69
CA ILE A 15 -6.07 -9.89 21.02
C ILE A 15 -5.58 -10.20 19.59
N THR A 16 -5.05 -11.40 19.33
CA THR A 16 -4.54 -11.85 18.02
C THR A 16 -5.44 -11.51 16.81
N PRO A 17 -6.76 -11.75 16.83
CA PRO A 17 -7.62 -11.43 15.68
C PRO A 17 -7.77 -9.91 15.42
N LEU A 18 -7.42 -9.06 16.38
CA LEU A 18 -7.51 -7.59 16.26
C LEU A 18 -6.25 -6.92 15.72
N LEU A 19 -5.08 -7.56 15.84
CA LEU A 19 -3.80 -7.01 15.35
C LEU A 19 -3.78 -6.64 13.86
N PRO A 20 -4.29 -7.46 12.91
CA PRO A 20 -4.18 -7.12 11.48
C PRO A 20 -4.94 -5.84 11.12
N ASN A 21 -5.98 -5.48 11.88
CA ASN A 21 -6.76 -4.26 11.64
C ASN A 21 -6.15 -3.00 12.27
N ILE A 22 -5.16 -3.14 13.14
CA ILE A 22 -4.46 -2.00 13.76
C ILE A 22 -3.29 -1.54 12.90
N LEU A 23 -2.62 -2.49 12.25
CA LEU A 23 -1.44 -2.26 11.41
C LEU A 23 -1.75 -1.71 10.01
N ARG A 24 -3.02 -1.68 9.59
CA ARG A 24 -3.39 -1.04 8.31
C ARG A 24 -3.26 0.47 8.40
N ASP A 25 -2.53 1.03 7.44
CA ASP A 25 -2.40 2.47 7.25
C ASP A 25 -3.79 3.13 7.18
N LYS A 26 -3.93 4.27 7.89
CA LYS A 26 -5.13 5.10 7.81
C LYS A 26 -5.12 5.85 6.48
N CYS A 27 -6.27 5.93 5.82
CA CYS A 27 -6.44 6.79 4.66
C CYS A 27 -6.28 8.27 5.06
N PRO A 28 -5.39 9.07 4.44
CA PRO A 28 -5.20 10.48 4.79
C PRO A 28 -6.46 11.32 4.58
N GLY A 29 -7.33 10.96 3.64
CA GLY A 29 -8.53 11.74 3.30
C GLY A 29 -9.72 11.51 4.23
N CYS A 30 -9.92 10.28 4.74
CA CYS A 30 -11.09 9.95 5.56
C CYS A 30 -10.76 9.33 6.93
N ASN A 31 -9.48 9.18 7.27
CA ASN A 31 -8.97 8.57 8.50
C ASN A 31 -9.48 7.14 8.81
N ARG A 32 -10.12 6.47 7.85
CA ARG A 32 -10.56 5.08 7.96
C ARG A 32 -9.43 4.13 7.54
N ARG A 33 -9.32 2.98 8.22
CA ARG A 33 -8.39 1.89 7.88
C ARG A 33 -8.97 0.98 6.78
N LYS A 34 -9.36 1.60 5.66
CA LYS A 34 -9.87 0.91 4.46
C LYS A 34 -9.00 1.24 3.25
N LEU A 35 -7.69 1.31 3.46
CA LEU A 35 -6.73 1.52 2.40
C LEU A 35 -6.31 0.14 1.84
N ASN A 36 -6.59 -0.08 0.56
CA ASN A 36 -6.20 -1.27 -0.18
C ASN A 36 -5.02 -0.94 -1.08
N SER A 37 -3.96 -1.75 -0.98
CA SER A 37 -2.87 -1.70 -1.95
C SER A 37 -3.36 -2.29 -3.27
N LEU A 38 -3.12 -1.56 -4.36
CA LEU A 38 -3.35 -2.03 -5.72
C LEU A 38 -2.07 -2.74 -6.18
N GLU A 39 -1.47 -2.27 -7.27
CA GLU A 39 -0.25 -2.82 -7.84
C GLU A 39 0.93 -1.85 -7.65
N THR A 40 2.13 -2.41 -7.51
CA THR A 40 3.37 -1.65 -7.51
C THR A 40 3.91 -1.58 -8.93
N LEU A 41 3.92 -0.39 -9.50
CA LEU A 41 4.38 -0.13 -10.86
C LEU A 41 5.88 0.19 -10.86
N LYS A 42 6.61 -0.38 -11.81
CA LYS A 42 8.02 -0.04 -12.08
C LYS A 42 8.01 0.99 -13.21
N VAL A 43 8.40 2.21 -12.90
CA VAL A 43 8.38 3.35 -13.83
C VAL A 43 9.81 3.81 -14.08
N HIS A 44 10.17 4.10 -15.32
CA HIS A 44 11.46 4.72 -15.63
C HIS A 44 11.51 6.16 -15.11
N GLY A 45 12.54 6.49 -14.36
CA GLY A 45 12.81 7.86 -13.92
C GLY A 45 13.38 8.71 -15.06
N ASP A 46 13.21 10.02 -14.95
CA ASP A 46 13.78 11.00 -15.90
C ASP A 46 15.32 11.07 -15.83
N ASP A 47 15.93 10.53 -14.76
CA ASP A 47 17.39 10.54 -14.51
C ASP A 47 18.18 9.54 -15.37
N GLY A 48 17.60 9.07 -16.48
CA GLY A 48 18.27 8.27 -17.49
C GLY A 48 17.81 6.80 -17.57
N PRO A 49 18.23 6.08 -18.63
CA PRO A 49 17.67 4.79 -19.05
C PRO A 49 17.83 3.63 -18.06
N GLN A 50 18.59 3.82 -16.97
CA GLN A 50 18.82 2.81 -15.94
C GLN A 50 18.21 3.15 -14.58
N THR A 51 17.53 4.29 -14.43
CA THR A 51 16.86 4.64 -13.18
C THR A 51 15.41 4.16 -13.21
N PHE A 52 15.07 3.30 -12.24
CA PHE A 52 13.71 2.80 -12.06
C PHE A 52 13.18 3.26 -10.70
N SER A 53 11.96 3.79 -10.69
CA SER A 53 11.21 4.12 -9.49
C SER A 53 10.04 3.16 -9.34
N TYR A 54 9.96 2.53 -8.17
CA TYR A 54 8.82 1.72 -7.79
C TYR A 54 7.77 2.62 -7.15
N ILE A 55 6.59 2.68 -7.77
CA ILE A 55 5.45 3.46 -7.29
C ILE A 55 4.35 2.48 -6.87
N ALA A 56 4.06 2.43 -5.58
CA ALA A 56 2.98 1.63 -5.04
C ALA A 56 1.68 2.46 -5.04
N PHE A 57 0.64 1.96 -5.68
CA PHE A 57 -0.67 2.59 -5.67
C PHE A 57 -1.57 1.99 -4.61
N SER A 58 -2.41 2.81 -4.01
CA SER A 58 -3.40 2.41 -3.02
C SER A 58 -4.70 3.14 -3.25
N ARG A 59 -5.83 2.45 -3.07
CA ARG A 59 -7.17 3.04 -3.13
C ARG A 59 -7.88 2.86 -1.81
N CYS A 60 -8.58 3.90 -1.36
CA CYS A 60 -9.43 3.78 -0.18
C CYS A 60 -10.84 3.33 -0.56
N ASP A 61 -11.35 2.24 0.01
CA ASP A 61 -12.72 1.76 -0.28
C ASP A 61 -13.81 2.68 0.27
N ASN A 62 -13.47 3.55 1.24
CA ASN A 62 -14.44 4.41 1.90
C ASN A 62 -14.66 5.72 1.15
N CYS A 63 -13.59 6.42 0.77
CA CYS A 63 -13.68 7.70 0.06
C CYS A 63 -13.34 7.59 -1.43
N SER A 64 -12.99 6.40 -1.92
CA SER A 64 -12.55 6.14 -3.32
C SER A 64 -11.31 6.91 -3.78
N ASN A 65 -10.69 7.73 -2.94
CA ASN A 65 -9.44 8.43 -3.27
C ASN A 65 -8.31 7.45 -3.56
N MET A 66 -7.48 7.82 -4.53
CA MET A 66 -6.26 7.11 -4.87
C MET A 66 -5.05 7.84 -4.27
N TYR A 67 -4.09 7.03 -3.85
CA TYR A 67 -2.85 7.46 -3.27
C TYR A 67 -1.70 6.75 -3.94
N LYS A 68 -0.58 7.44 -4.08
CA LYS A 68 0.67 6.87 -4.54
C LYS A 68 1.71 6.97 -3.45
N ARG A 69 2.60 5.99 -3.39
CA ARG A 69 3.79 5.99 -2.55
C ARG A 69 4.98 5.67 -3.44
N VAL A 70 5.89 6.64 -3.59
CA VAL A 70 7.14 6.43 -4.30
C VAL A 70 8.15 5.83 -3.33
N LYS A 71 8.65 4.62 -3.62
CA LYS A 71 9.57 3.86 -2.74
C LYS A 71 9.00 3.73 -1.31
N SER A 72 9.72 4.21 -0.30
CA SER A 72 9.32 4.23 1.12
C SER A 72 8.87 5.63 1.59
N GLY A 73 8.46 6.49 0.66
CA GLY A 73 8.03 7.86 0.94
C GLY A 73 6.65 7.97 1.62
N PRO A 74 6.19 9.20 1.90
CA PRO A 74 4.83 9.45 2.37
C PRO A 74 3.78 9.06 1.32
N LEU A 75 2.54 8.86 1.76
CA LEU A 75 1.40 8.73 0.83
C LEU A 75 1.05 10.10 0.27
N GLU A 76 1.04 10.20 -1.04
CA GLU A 76 0.60 11.37 -1.77
C GLU A 76 -0.74 11.09 -2.45
N LEU A 77 -1.59 12.11 -2.55
CA LEU A 77 -2.84 12.01 -3.29
C LEU A 77 -2.50 11.87 -4.79
N SER A 78 -3.13 10.90 -5.45
CA SER A 78 -2.95 10.67 -6.88
C SER A 78 -4.31 10.58 -7.56
N SER A 79 -4.32 10.87 -8.86
CA SER A 79 -5.53 10.77 -9.67
C SER A 79 -5.65 9.37 -10.29
N SER A 80 -6.87 8.95 -10.62
CA SER A 80 -7.11 7.70 -11.35
C SER A 80 -6.47 7.71 -12.74
N GLU A 81 -6.40 8.88 -13.37
CA GLU A 81 -5.79 9.05 -14.69
C GLU A 81 -4.28 8.85 -14.64
N GLU A 82 -3.61 9.39 -13.62
CA GLU A 82 -2.18 9.19 -13.40
C GLU A 82 -1.84 7.70 -13.21
N TYR A 83 -2.65 6.96 -12.44
CA TYR A 83 -2.49 5.52 -12.30
C TYR A 83 -2.60 4.78 -13.64
N ARG A 84 -3.61 5.12 -14.45
CA ARG A 84 -3.84 4.49 -15.75
C ARG A 84 -2.66 4.71 -16.71
N LEU A 85 -2.19 5.95 -16.82
CA LEU A 85 -1.06 6.30 -17.68
C LEU A 85 0.23 5.58 -17.27
N LEU A 86 0.51 5.52 -15.97
CA LEU A 86 1.69 4.83 -15.45
C LEU A 86 1.58 3.31 -15.57
N GLN A 87 0.37 2.75 -15.45
CA GLN A 87 0.13 1.34 -15.67
C GLN A 87 0.36 0.97 -17.13
N GLU A 88 -0.17 1.76 -18.07
CA GLU A 88 0.07 1.58 -19.51
C GLU A 88 1.55 1.68 -19.86
N ALA A 89 2.26 2.68 -19.32
CA ALA A 89 3.70 2.83 -19.50
C ALA A 89 4.50 1.65 -18.93
N ALA A 90 4.13 1.16 -17.74
CA ALA A 90 4.77 0.00 -17.13
C ALA A 90 4.53 -1.29 -17.92
N ILE A 91 3.33 -1.45 -18.49
CA ILE A 91 3.01 -2.59 -19.36
C ILE A 91 3.83 -2.50 -20.66
N ALA A 92 3.85 -1.34 -21.32
CA ALA A 92 4.62 -1.13 -22.55
C ALA A 92 6.13 -1.42 -22.35
N ALA A 93 6.69 -0.98 -21.22
CA ALA A 93 8.08 -1.27 -20.87
C ALA A 93 8.34 -2.77 -20.74
N ARG A 94 7.45 -3.52 -20.06
CA ARG A 94 7.59 -4.99 -19.94
C ARG A 94 7.61 -5.72 -21.29
N TYR A 95 6.84 -5.25 -22.27
CA TYR A 95 6.82 -5.83 -23.62
C TYR A 95 8.01 -5.42 -24.49
N SER A 96 8.69 -4.31 -24.18
CA SER A 96 9.91 -3.91 -24.90
C SER A 96 11.17 -4.67 -24.48
N GLU A 97 11.15 -5.30 -23.29
CA GLU A 97 12.25 -6.11 -22.76
C GLU A 97 12.18 -7.60 -23.21
N SER A 98 11.12 -8.01 -23.93
CA SER A 98 10.92 -9.38 -24.44
C SER A 98 11.22 -9.51 -25.94
#